data_AF-A0A9P0P810-F1
#
_entry.id   AF-A0A9P0P810-F1
#
_cell.length_a   1.000
_cell.length_b   1.000
_cell.length_c   1.000
_cell.angle_alpha   90.00
_cell.angle_beta   90.00
_cell.angle_gamma   90.00
#
_symmetry.space_group_name_H-M   'P 1'
#
loop_
_entity.id
_entity.type
_entity.pdbx_description
1 polymer ?
#
loop_
_entity_poly.entity_id
_entity_poly.type
_entity_poly.pdbx_seq_one_letter_code
_entity_poly.pdbx_strand_id
1 'polypeptide(L)'
;MIENNHILFRHAEDLAPILKIISGKKSEGLRLDENVDIKKIRWFYQDADAGSFFVSPVSPEIRELFEKIARHLEKAHSIKAAKVCYQRFSKSGPLWFANMKSPGGPSFQEQLANLNGTINPWWELLKWVFGQSEHTFIGIMTCLAEKGGCKYGDEKYEYLVREKNEFRRELSDLLGEFVFSLVLVLLSFLHPTPTAEEVL
;
A
#
# COMPACT_ATOMS: atom_id res chain seq x y z
N MET A 1 8.48 -11.46 6.86
CA MET A 1 7.27 -10.62 7.04
C MET A 1 7.68 -9.36 7.77
N ILE A 2 7.26 -8.19 7.31
CA ILE A 2 7.27 -6.99 8.14
C ILE A 2 6.01 -7.14 9.00
N GLU A 3 6.14 -7.65 10.22
CA GLU A 3 5.07 -7.55 11.21
C GLU A 3 4.92 -6.08 11.58
N ASN A 4 4.05 -5.38 10.86
CA ASN A 4 3.58 -4.07 11.28
C ASN A 4 2.44 -4.31 12.26
N ASN A 5 2.69 -4.12 13.56
CA ASN A 5 1.60 -3.98 14.51
C ASN A 5 0.74 -2.78 14.08
N HIS A 6 -0.48 -3.04 13.63
CA HIS A 6 -1.40 -1.99 13.18
C HIS A 6 -1.92 -1.25 14.41
N ILE A 7 -1.51 0.01 14.55
CA ILE A 7 -2.02 0.90 15.59
C ILE A 7 -2.93 1.92 14.92
N LEU A 8 -4.18 1.95 15.40
CA LEU A 8 -5.17 2.93 15.02
C LEU A 8 -5.36 3.91 16.18
N PHE A 9 -5.38 5.19 15.86
CA PHE A 9 -5.59 6.28 16.81
C PHE A 9 -6.61 7.26 16.23
N ARG A 10 -7.29 7.98 17.12
CA ARG A 10 -8.28 9.00 16.74
C ARG A 10 -7.63 10.35 16.44
N HIS A 11 -6.48 10.61 17.02
CA HIS A 11 -5.79 11.89 16.99
C HIS A 11 -4.37 11.72 16.46
N ALA A 12 -3.90 12.67 15.66
CA ALA A 12 -2.58 12.60 15.05
C ALA A 12 -1.47 12.75 16.11
N GLU A 13 -1.77 13.43 17.21
CA GLU A 13 -0.89 13.66 18.35
C GLU A 13 -0.49 12.37 19.08
N ASP A 14 -1.31 11.31 18.98
CA ASP A 14 -1.04 10.00 19.59
C ASP A 14 0.04 9.22 18.81
N LEU A 15 0.25 9.54 17.52
CA LEU A 15 1.18 8.80 16.66
C LEU A 15 2.63 8.91 17.14
N ALA A 16 3.09 10.11 17.48
CA ALA A 16 4.47 10.35 17.91
C ALA A 16 4.87 9.58 19.19
N PRO A 17 4.13 9.67 20.32
CA PRO A 17 4.49 8.95 21.54
C PRO A 17 4.42 7.43 21.34
N ILE A 18 3.42 6.93 20.60
CA ILE A 18 3.28 5.50 20.35
C ILE A 18 4.42 4.97 19.46
N LEU A 19 4.80 5.68 18.40
CA LEU A 19 5.93 5.30 17.56
C LEU A 19 7.22 5.19 18.38
N LYS A 20 7.45 6.07 19.36
CA LYS A 20 8.63 5.95 20.24
C LYS A 20 8.64 4.63 21.02
N ILE A 21 7.49 4.22 21.54
CA ILE A 21 7.35 2.98 22.31
C ILE A 21 7.63 1.77 21.40
N ILE A 22 7.00 1.71 20.22
CA ILE A 22 7.20 0.59 19.27
C ILE A 22 8.65 0.52 18.79
N SER A 23 9.24 1.67 18.49
CA SER A 23 10.58 1.74 17.90
C SER A 23 11.68 1.37 18.89
N GLY A 24 11.39 1.41 20.19
CA GLY A 24 12.34 1.15 21.27
C GLY A 24 13.62 1.95 21.07
N LYS A 25 14.77 1.28 21.17
CA LYS A 25 16.10 1.91 21.01
C LYS A 25 16.36 2.52 19.62
N LYS A 26 15.54 2.23 18.61
CA LYS A 26 15.67 2.81 17.26
C LYS A 26 14.91 4.13 17.10
N SER A 27 14.18 4.59 18.13
CA SER A 27 13.39 5.82 18.08
C SER A 27 14.24 7.07 17.80
N GLU A 28 15.50 7.08 18.24
CA GLU A 28 16.42 8.21 18.07
C GLU A 28 16.67 8.54 16.58
N GLY A 29 16.67 7.53 15.71
CA GLY A 29 16.84 7.72 14.26
C GLY A 29 15.60 8.28 13.55
N LEU A 30 14.44 8.31 14.21
CA LEU A 30 13.17 8.71 13.60
C LEU A 30 12.82 10.19 13.82
N ARG A 31 13.60 10.93 14.63
CA ARG A 31 13.43 12.38 14.88
C ARG A 31 12.00 12.76 15.32
N LEU A 32 11.35 11.91 16.12
CA LEU A 32 9.94 12.05 16.49
C LEU A 32 9.62 13.24 17.42
N ASP A 33 10.63 13.82 18.05
CA ASP A 33 10.52 15.00 18.93
C ASP A 33 10.75 16.33 18.19
N GLU A 34 11.13 16.27 16.92
CA GLU A 34 11.44 17.46 16.16
C GLU A 34 10.16 18.14 15.66
N ASN A 35 10.03 19.42 16.01
CA ASN A 35 8.95 20.24 15.46
C ASN A 35 9.15 20.43 13.96
N VAL A 36 8.17 20.01 13.18
CA VAL A 36 8.18 20.16 11.73
C VAL A 36 7.44 21.43 11.33
N ASP A 37 8.15 22.33 10.64
CA ASP A 37 7.52 23.48 10.00
C ASP A 37 6.81 23.03 8.72
N ILE A 38 5.48 23.00 8.78
CA ILE A 38 4.62 22.57 7.66
C ILE A 38 4.84 23.38 6.37
N LYS A 39 5.34 24.63 6.48
CA LYS A 39 5.60 25.49 5.31
C LYS A 39 6.84 25.06 4.52
N LYS A 40 7.75 24.30 5.15
CA LYS A 40 8.94 23.74 4.49
C LYS A 40 8.66 22.40 3.80
N ILE A 41 7.48 21.82 4.03
CA ILE A 41 7.05 20.56 3.42
C ILE A 41 6.58 20.85 2.00
N ARG A 42 7.05 20.06 1.02
CA ARG A 42 6.42 20.03 -0.31
C ARG A 42 5.29 19.01 -0.29
N TRP A 43 4.13 19.40 -0.79
CA TRP A 43 2.95 18.56 -0.78
C TRP A 43 2.74 18.00 -2.18
N PHE A 44 2.67 16.67 -2.28
CA PHE A 44 2.39 15.97 -3.53
C PHE A 44 1.20 15.04 -3.33
N TYR A 45 0.30 15.00 -4.31
CA TYR A 45 -0.82 14.07 -4.28
C TYR A 45 -1.08 13.46 -5.66
N GLN A 46 -1.54 12.21 -5.65
CA GLN A 46 -1.98 11.48 -6.84
C GLN A 46 -3.34 10.85 -6.51
N ASP A 47 -4.34 11.18 -7.32
CA ASP A 47 -5.76 10.84 -7.11
C ASP A 47 -6.26 9.74 -8.04
N ALA A 48 -5.32 9.01 -8.66
CA ALA A 48 -5.56 7.86 -9.52
C ALA A 48 -4.39 6.88 -9.42
N ASP A 49 -4.66 5.59 -9.59
CA ASP A 49 -3.68 4.50 -9.60
C ASP A 49 -2.92 4.38 -10.94
N ALA A 50 -3.18 5.30 -11.88
CA ALA A 50 -2.70 5.30 -13.25
C ALA A 50 -3.21 4.10 -14.10
N GLY A 51 -4.38 3.55 -13.78
CA GLY A 51 -5.08 2.59 -14.63
C GLY A 51 -4.66 1.14 -14.42
N SER A 52 -4.51 0.70 -13.18
CA SER A 52 -4.24 -0.71 -12.87
C SER A 52 -5.49 -1.56 -13.12
N PHE A 53 -5.33 -2.72 -13.76
CA PHE A 53 -6.47 -3.58 -14.17
C PHE A 53 -7.25 -4.20 -13.01
N PHE A 54 -6.61 -4.42 -11.85
CA PHE A 54 -7.21 -5.12 -10.69
C PHE A 54 -7.54 -4.17 -9.54
N VAL A 55 -7.59 -2.87 -9.82
CA VAL A 55 -7.85 -1.83 -8.81
C VAL A 55 -9.05 -1.02 -9.28
N SER A 56 -10.01 -0.78 -8.39
CA SER A 56 -11.13 0.08 -8.74
C SER A 56 -10.65 1.53 -8.90
N PRO A 57 -11.24 2.31 -9.82
CA PRO A 57 -10.94 3.73 -9.89
C PRO A 57 -11.23 4.42 -8.56
N VAL A 58 -10.38 5.37 -8.18
CA VAL A 58 -10.64 6.25 -7.02
C VAL A 58 -11.98 6.96 -7.21
N SER A 59 -12.86 6.85 -6.22
CA SER A 59 -14.18 7.49 -6.25
C SER A 59 -14.10 9.02 -6.45
N PRO A 60 -15.07 9.62 -7.16
CA PRO A 60 -15.11 11.07 -7.38
C PRO A 60 -15.03 11.88 -6.07
N GLU A 61 -15.68 11.40 -5.01
CA GLU A 61 -15.75 12.05 -3.70
C GLU A 61 -14.35 12.18 -3.07
N ILE A 62 -13.54 11.13 -3.17
CA ILE A 62 -12.16 11.14 -2.68
C ILE A 62 -11.29 12.09 -3.52
N ARG A 63 -11.49 12.13 -4.84
CA ARG A 63 -10.77 13.07 -5.72
C ARG A 63 -11.10 14.52 -5.38
N GLU A 64 -12.38 14.83 -5.19
CA GLU A 64 -12.81 16.15 -4.73
C GLU A 64 -12.23 16.52 -3.36
N LEU A 65 -12.12 15.55 -2.45
CA LEU A 65 -11.52 15.76 -1.14
C LEU A 65 -10.05 16.17 -1.25
N PHE A 66 -9.27 15.52 -2.12
CA PHE A 66 -7.88 15.93 -2.39
C PHE A 66 -7.78 17.37 -2.87
N GLU A 67 -8.68 17.79 -3.78
CA GLU A 67 -8.71 19.18 -4.22
C GLU A 67 -9.10 20.15 -3.10
N LYS A 68 -10.07 19.77 -2.24
CA LYS A 68 -10.46 20.58 -1.08
C LYS A 68 -9.28 20.76 -0.12
N ILE A 69 -8.52 19.68 0.15
CA ILE A 69 -7.30 19.72 0.97
C ILE A 69 -6.25 20.62 0.34
N ALA A 70 -5.97 20.46 -0.97
CA ALA A 70 -5.00 21.28 -1.69
C ALA A 70 -5.36 22.78 -1.62
N ARG A 71 -6.63 23.12 -1.84
CA ARG A 71 -7.13 24.51 -1.73
C ARG A 71 -7.03 25.05 -0.30
N HIS A 72 -7.28 24.21 0.71
CA HIS A 72 -7.15 24.62 2.11
C HIS A 72 -5.70 24.93 2.48
N LEU A 73 -4.76 24.06 2.09
CA LEU A 73 -3.32 24.28 2.29
C LEU A 73 -2.85 25.60 1.64
N GLU A 74 -3.35 25.90 0.44
CA GLU A 74 -3.01 27.15 -0.25
C GLU A 74 -3.60 28.37 0.46
N LYS A 75 -4.88 28.34 0.85
CA LYS A 75 -5.54 29.48 1.51
C LYS A 75 -5.06 29.74 2.93
N ALA A 76 -4.89 28.70 3.73
CA ALA A 76 -4.59 28.83 5.16
C ALA A 76 -3.10 29.00 5.43
N HIS A 77 -2.24 28.42 4.58
CA HIS A 77 -0.80 28.33 4.86
C HIS A 77 0.08 28.81 3.70
N SER A 78 -0.50 29.27 2.58
CA SER A 78 0.22 29.63 1.35
C SER A 78 1.06 28.47 0.78
N ILE A 79 0.63 27.23 1.04
CA ILE A 79 1.30 26.01 0.59
C ILE A 79 0.62 25.51 -0.68
N LYS A 80 1.39 25.39 -1.77
CA LYS A 80 0.89 24.83 -3.02
C LYS A 80 1.13 23.32 -3.08
N ALA A 81 0.07 22.54 -3.02
CA ALA A 81 0.13 21.10 -3.26
C ALA A 81 0.20 20.81 -4.76
N ALA A 82 1.17 19.99 -5.17
CA ALA A 82 1.37 19.58 -6.55
C ALA A 82 0.67 18.25 -6.84
N LYS A 83 -0.22 18.25 -7.84
CA LYS A 83 -0.78 17.02 -8.39
C LYS A 83 0.29 16.33 -9.24
N VAL A 84 0.55 15.06 -8.97
CA VAL A 84 1.51 14.23 -9.71
C VAL A 84 0.81 13.03 -10.33
N CYS A 85 1.37 12.49 -11.41
CA CYS A 85 0.84 11.33 -12.11
C CYS A 85 1.98 10.39 -12.50
N TYR A 86 2.23 9.39 -11.65
CA TYR A 86 3.23 8.36 -11.91
C TYR A 86 2.58 7.13 -12.53
N GLN A 87 2.80 6.96 -13.83
CA GLN A 87 2.30 5.82 -14.59
C GLN A 87 2.81 4.48 -14.06
N ARG A 88 3.99 4.45 -13.43
CA ARG A 88 4.57 3.24 -12.85
C ARG A 88 3.73 2.68 -11.67
N PHE A 89 2.84 3.45 -11.04
CA PHE A 89 1.92 2.91 -10.02
C PHE A 89 0.95 1.86 -10.57
N SER A 90 0.64 1.88 -11.87
CA SER A 90 -0.18 0.85 -12.52
C SER A 90 0.40 -0.56 -12.38
N LYS A 91 1.74 -0.67 -12.24
CA LYS A 91 2.50 -1.91 -12.06
C LYS A 91 2.69 -2.31 -10.58
N SER A 92 2.08 -1.60 -9.62
CA SER A 92 2.28 -1.84 -8.18
C SER A 92 1.99 -3.29 -7.76
N GLY A 93 0.93 -3.92 -8.29
CA GLY A 93 0.59 -5.32 -8.02
C GLY A 93 1.71 -6.30 -8.41
N PRO A 94 2.10 -6.38 -9.71
CA PRO A 94 3.23 -7.19 -10.14
C PRO A 94 4.54 -6.91 -9.40
N LEU A 95 4.85 -5.63 -9.13
CA LEU A 95 6.02 -5.26 -8.35
C LEU A 95 5.96 -5.81 -6.92
N TRP A 96 4.80 -5.73 -6.26
CA TRP A 96 4.59 -6.29 -4.93
C TRP A 96 4.79 -7.81 -4.92
N PHE A 97 4.15 -8.54 -5.83
CA PHE A 97 4.30 -9.99 -5.95
C PHE A 97 5.75 -10.43 -6.19
N ALA A 98 6.48 -9.73 -7.06
CA ALA A 98 7.90 -10.03 -7.28
C ALA A 98 8.72 -9.81 -6.00
N ASN A 99 8.49 -8.72 -5.26
CA ASN A 99 9.27 -8.41 -4.05
C ASN A 99 8.91 -9.26 -2.83
N MET A 100 7.75 -9.94 -2.84
CA MET A 100 7.43 -10.94 -1.83
C MET A 100 8.16 -12.27 -2.04
N LYS A 101 8.73 -12.51 -3.22
CA LYS A 101 9.51 -13.72 -3.46
C LYS A 101 10.80 -13.67 -2.66
N SER A 102 11.04 -14.71 -1.87
CA SER A 102 12.24 -14.89 -1.07
C SER A 102 12.92 -16.20 -1.48
N PRO A 103 14.25 -16.23 -1.60
CA PRO A 103 14.95 -17.48 -1.87
C PRO A 103 14.77 -18.42 -0.68
N GLY A 104 14.04 -19.52 -0.89
CA GLY A 104 13.77 -20.51 0.15
C GLY A 104 12.75 -20.08 1.23
N GLY A 105 12.01 -18.99 1.01
CA GLY A 105 10.90 -18.60 1.89
C GLY A 105 9.61 -19.38 1.59
N PRO A 106 8.66 -19.43 2.54
CA PRO A 106 7.39 -20.12 2.33
C PRO A 106 6.54 -19.40 1.27
N SER A 107 5.98 -20.18 0.36
CA SER A 107 4.95 -19.77 -0.59
C SER A 107 3.70 -19.28 0.14
N PHE A 108 2.86 -18.52 -0.55
CA PHE A 108 1.59 -18.06 0.01
C PHE A 108 0.64 -19.23 0.31
N GLN A 109 0.78 -20.38 -0.38
CA GLN A 109 0.05 -21.62 -0.06
C GLN A 109 0.41 -22.17 1.32
N GLU A 110 1.70 -22.16 1.64
CA GLU A 110 2.20 -22.59 2.94
C GLU A 110 1.78 -21.59 4.01
N GLN A 111 1.78 -20.29 3.71
CA GLN A 111 1.29 -19.27 4.63
C GLN A 111 -0.21 -19.43 4.93
N LEU A 112 -1.05 -19.71 3.92
CA LEU A 112 -2.47 -19.98 4.13
C LEU A 112 -2.71 -21.27 4.94
N ALA A 113 -1.80 -22.23 4.86
CA ALA A 113 -1.83 -23.45 5.67
C ALA A 113 -1.24 -23.27 7.09
N ASN A 114 -1.02 -22.02 7.56
CA ASN A 114 -0.32 -21.72 8.82
C ASN A 114 1.06 -22.38 8.92
N LEU A 115 1.78 -22.46 7.80
CA LEU A 115 3.09 -23.12 7.65
C LEU A 115 3.07 -24.62 7.99
N ASN A 116 1.88 -25.24 8.05
CA ASN A 116 1.69 -26.65 8.31
C ASN A 116 1.18 -27.37 7.05
N GLY A 117 2.08 -27.55 6.08
CA GLY A 117 1.76 -28.14 4.78
C GLY A 117 1.36 -27.11 3.73
N THR A 118 0.49 -27.49 2.79
CA THR A 118 0.06 -26.63 1.68
C THR A 118 -1.43 -26.78 1.43
N ILE A 119 -2.06 -25.70 0.97
CA ILE A 119 -3.43 -25.75 0.45
C ILE A 119 -3.43 -25.94 -1.07
N ASN A 120 -4.50 -26.53 -1.62
CA ASN A 120 -4.77 -26.48 -3.05
C ASN A 120 -5.70 -25.30 -3.35
N PRO A 121 -5.23 -24.21 -3.97
CA PRO A 121 -6.03 -23.00 -4.14
C PRO A 121 -7.25 -23.20 -5.05
N TRP A 122 -7.16 -24.11 -6.02
CA TRP A 122 -8.30 -24.44 -6.89
C TRP A 122 -9.40 -25.18 -6.13
N TRP A 123 -9.00 -26.03 -5.17
CA TRP A 123 -9.94 -26.72 -4.30
C TRP A 123 -10.56 -25.78 -3.27
N GLU A 124 -9.77 -24.88 -2.68
CA GLU A 124 -10.27 -23.83 -1.79
C GLU A 124 -11.23 -22.89 -2.50
N LEU A 125 -10.97 -22.53 -3.76
CA LEU A 125 -11.87 -21.71 -4.57
C LEU A 125 -13.22 -22.41 -4.76
N LEU A 126 -13.22 -23.71 -5.04
CA LEU A 126 -14.45 -24.49 -5.15
C LEU A 126 -15.22 -24.51 -3.82
N LYS A 127 -14.53 -24.79 -2.71
CA LYS A 127 -15.15 -24.75 -1.36
C LYS A 127 -15.72 -23.37 -1.05
N TRP A 128 -15.04 -22.29 -1.45
CA TRP A 128 -15.50 -20.93 -1.23
C TRP A 128 -16.81 -20.64 -1.98
N VAL A 129 -16.97 -21.11 -3.21
CA VAL A 129 -18.24 -21.01 -3.97
C VAL A 129 -19.41 -21.66 -3.22
N PHE A 130 -19.16 -22.71 -2.44
CA PHE A 130 -20.16 -23.37 -1.61
C PHE A 130 -20.21 -22.86 -0.15
N GLY A 131 -19.46 -21.80 0.18
CA GLY A 131 -19.41 -21.24 1.55
C GLY A 131 -18.71 -22.13 2.57
N GLN A 132 -17.91 -23.11 2.13
CA GLN A 132 -17.23 -24.11 2.96
C GLN A 132 -15.71 -23.89 3.07
N SER A 133 -15.18 -22.79 2.53
CA SER A 133 -13.75 -22.48 2.69
C SER A 133 -13.53 -21.68 3.97
N GLU A 134 -12.52 -22.11 4.73
CA GLU A 134 -12.00 -21.39 5.90
C GLU A 134 -11.12 -20.20 5.47
N HIS A 135 -10.86 -20.03 4.17
CA HIS A 135 -10.03 -18.97 3.63
C HIS A 135 -10.86 -17.90 2.93
N THR A 136 -10.37 -16.66 3.01
CA THR A 136 -10.98 -15.54 2.31
C THR A 136 -10.74 -15.64 0.81
N PHE A 137 -11.70 -15.17 0.01
CA PHE A 137 -11.58 -15.12 -1.45
C PHE A 137 -10.29 -14.43 -1.89
N ILE A 138 -9.96 -13.29 -1.27
CA ILE A 138 -8.74 -12.56 -1.58
C ILE A 138 -7.48 -13.38 -1.30
N GLY A 139 -7.44 -14.14 -0.20
CA GLY A 139 -6.32 -15.04 0.10
C GLY A 139 -6.15 -16.12 -0.97
N ILE A 140 -7.25 -16.73 -1.41
CA ILE A 140 -7.23 -17.76 -2.46
C ILE A 140 -6.75 -17.15 -3.80
N MET A 141 -7.26 -15.97 -4.18
CA MET A 141 -6.86 -15.30 -5.42
C MET A 141 -5.41 -14.83 -5.41
N THR A 142 -4.93 -14.28 -4.29
CA THR A 142 -3.51 -13.91 -4.12
C THR A 142 -2.62 -15.13 -4.28
N CYS A 143 -3.04 -16.28 -3.77
CA CYS A 143 -2.33 -17.54 -3.92
C CYS A 143 -2.22 -18.01 -5.38
N LEU A 144 -3.31 -17.91 -6.13
CA LEU A 144 -3.33 -18.21 -7.56
C LEU A 144 -2.45 -17.25 -8.36
N ALA A 145 -2.50 -15.95 -8.06
CA ALA A 145 -1.66 -14.93 -8.67
C ALA A 145 -0.17 -15.17 -8.38
N GLU A 146 0.17 -15.58 -7.16
CA GLU A 146 1.54 -15.87 -6.74
C GLU A 146 2.11 -17.12 -7.43
N LYS A 147 1.26 -18.12 -7.71
CA LYS A 147 1.59 -19.36 -8.44
C LYS A 147 1.75 -19.12 -9.94
N GLY A 148 0.92 -18.26 -10.53
CA GLY A 148 0.99 -17.86 -11.94
C GLY A 148 2.01 -16.74 -12.23
N GLY A 149 2.62 -16.17 -11.19
CA GLY A 149 3.59 -15.09 -11.28
C GLY A 149 5.01 -15.54 -11.68
N CYS A 150 5.96 -14.61 -11.57
CA CYS A 150 7.38 -14.90 -11.76
C CYS A 150 7.95 -15.75 -10.61
N LYS A 151 8.98 -16.53 -10.90
CA LYS A 151 9.79 -17.25 -9.90
C LYS A 151 10.99 -16.41 -9.50
N TYR A 152 11.47 -16.60 -8.28
CA TYR A 152 12.68 -15.93 -7.81
C TYR A 152 13.86 -16.23 -8.76
N GLY A 153 14.56 -15.18 -9.20
CA GLY A 153 15.73 -15.27 -10.08
C GLY A 153 15.44 -15.54 -11.55
N ASP A 154 14.18 -15.58 -11.98
CA ASP A 154 13.86 -15.61 -13.42
C ASP A 154 13.98 -14.21 -14.06
N GLU A 155 14.03 -14.16 -15.39
CA GLU A 155 14.18 -12.91 -16.14
C GLU A 155 13.09 -11.88 -15.83
N LYS A 156 11.86 -12.36 -15.63
CA LYS A 156 10.69 -11.50 -15.31
C LYS A 156 10.79 -10.92 -13.91
N TYR A 157 11.26 -11.70 -12.94
CA TYR A 157 11.54 -11.26 -11.58
C TYR A 157 12.64 -10.20 -11.58
N GLU A 158 13.75 -10.44 -12.28
CA GLU A 158 14.86 -9.47 -12.36
C GLU A 158 14.41 -8.15 -13.01
N TYR A 159 13.58 -8.23 -14.06
CA TYR A 159 12.95 -7.05 -14.66
C TYR A 159 12.07 -6.29 -13.66
N LEU A 160 11.19 -6.98 -12.93
CA LEU A 160 10.31 -6.35 -11.94
C LEU A 160 11.07 -5.76 -10.75
N VAL A 161 12.16 -6.41 -10.31
CA VAL A 161 13.04 -5.87 -9.27
C VAL A 161 13.75 -4.61 -9.75
N ARG A 162 14.23 -4.59 -11.00
CA ARG A 162 14.82 -3.39 -11.63
C ARG A 162 13.81 -2.25 -11.73
N GLU A 163 12.61 -2.52 -12.25
CA GLU A 163 11.53 -1.55 -12.33
C GLU A 163 11.17 -0.97 -10.95
N LYS A 164 11.10 -1.79 -9.91
CA LYS A 164 10.90 -1.31 -8.53
C LYS A 164 12.04 -0.38 -8.12
N ASN A 165 13.30 -0.76 -8.35
CA ASN A 165 14.44 0.04 -7.93
C ASN A 165 14.49 1.40 -8.65
N GLU A 166 14.19 1.42 -9.94
CA GLU A 166 14.04 2.67 -10.70
C GLU A 166 12.89 3.51 -10.15
N PHE A 167 11.72 2.92 -9.93
CA PHE A 167 10.58 3.64 -9.39
C PHE A 167 10.85 4.18 -7.99
N ARG A 168 11.56 3.43 -7.15
CA ARG A 168 12.03 3.89 -5.85
C ARG A 168 12.95 5.10 -5.98
N ARG A 169 13.87 5.11 -6.97
CA ARG A 169 14.74 6.26 -7.23
C ARG A 169 13.94 7.47 -7.68
N GLU A 170 13.02 7.31 -8.64
CA GLU A 170 12.14 8.39 -9.10
C GLU A 170 11.35 9.02 -7.94
N LEU A 171 10.79 8.18 -7.06
CA LEU A 171 10.11 8.66 -5.85
C LEU A 171 11.11 9.32 -4.89
N SER A 172 12.28 8.75 -4.67
CA SER A 172 13.30 9.34 -3.81
C SER A 172 13.85 10.66 -4.33
N ASP A 173 13.94 10.86 -5.65
CA ASP A 173 14.37 12.11 -6.28
C ASP A 173 13.27 13.17 -6.22
N LEU A 174 12.02 12.77 -6.44
CA LEU A 174 10.86 13.64 -6.25
C LEU A 174 10.77 14.14 -4.82
N LEU A 175 10.84 13.18 -3.89
CA LEU A 175 10.75 13.45 -2.46
C LEU A 175 12.01 14.22 -2.06
N GLY A 176 13.22 13.68 -2.13
CA GLY A 176 14.42 14.34 -1.60
C GLY A 176 14.50 14.21 -0.07
N GLU A 177 15.26 15.08 0.60
CA GLU A 177 15.58 14.93 2.04
C GLU A 177 14.56 15.54 3.03
N PHE A 178 13.61 16.37 2.58
CA PHE A 178 12.64 16.99 3.49
C PHE A 178 11.55 16.00 3.95
N VAL A 179 10.86 16.28 5.05
CA VAL A 179 9.80 15.41 5.55
C VAL A 179 8.57 15.57 4.63
N PHE A 180 8.24 14.55 3.85
CA PHE A 180 7.14 14.61 2.86
C PHE A 180 5.89 13.89 3.36
N SER A 181 4.73 14.46 3.02
CA SER A 181 3.46 13.72 3.01
C SER A 181 3.12 13.42 1.55
N LEU A 182 3.36 12.17 1.14
CA LEU A 182 2.80 11.62 -0.09
C LEU A 182 1.54 10.84 0.31
N VAL A 183 0.38 11.41 0.05
CA VAL A 183 -0.88 10.69 0.25
C VAL A 183 -1.14 9.87 -1.01
N LEU A 184 -0.71 8.61 -0.96
CA LEU A 184 -1.11 7.58 -1.92
C LEU A 184 -2.35 6.88 -1.36
N VAL A 185 -3.43 6.86 -2.15
CA VAL A 185 -4.56 5.99 -1.87
C VAL A 185 -4.14 4.56 -2.19
N LEU A 186 -3.53 3.89 -1.20
CA LEU A 186 -3.22 2.47 -1.28
C LEU A 186 -4.41 1.67 -0.72
N LEU A 187 -5.16 1.07 -1.67
CA LEU A 187 -5.98 -0.15 -1.60
C LEU A 187 -7.00 -0.34 -0.48
N SER A 188 -7.07 0.53 0.52
CA SER A 188 -7.85 0.26 1.72
C SER A 188 -9.28 0.75 1.60
N PHE A 189 -9.52 1.89 0.95
CA PHE A 189 -10.85 2.48 0.81
C PHE A 189 -10.90 3.36 -0.45
N LEU A 190 -11.04 2.73 -1.61
CA LEU A 190 -11.27 3.44 -2.88
C LEU A 190 -12.72 3.96 -3.00
N HIS A 191 -13.59 3.44 -2.13
CA HIS A 191 -14.98 3.83 -1.96
C HIS A 191 -15.28 3.95 -0.45
N PRO A 192 -16.22 4.82 -0.05
CA PRO A 192 -16.86 4.74 1.26
C PRO A 192 -17.36 3.32 1.50
N THR A 193 -17.38 2.85 2.75
CA THR A 193 -18.03 1.58 3.07
C THR A 193 -19.48 1.64 2.58
N PRO A 194 -19.93 0.74 1.68
CA PRO A 194 -21.29 0.77 1.19
C PRO A 194 -22.24 0.62 2.38
N THR A 195 -23.33 1.37 2.32
CA THR A 195 -24.37 1.26 3.36
C THR A 195 -25.09 -0.08 3.19
N ALA A 196 -25.65 -0.63 4.26
CA ALA A 196 -26.31 -1.94 4.22
C ALA A 196 -27.47 -2.01 3.19
N GLU A 197 -27.99 -0.86 2.75
CA GLU A 197 -29.04 -0.74 1.73
C GLU A 197 -28.52 -0.90 0.30
N GLU A 198 -27.21 -0.73 0.05
CA GLU A 198 -26.61 -0.85 -1.29
C GLU A 198 -26.10 -2.26 -1.60
N VAL A 199 -26.15 -3.17 -0.63
CA VAL A 199 -25.65 -4.56 -0.73
C VAL A 199 -26.80 -5.58 -0.85
N LEU A 200 -28.06 -5.10 -0.89
CA LEU A 200 -29.28 -5.89 -1.14
C LEU A 200 -29.83 -5.63 -2.56
#